data_AF-A0A222MWK5-F1
#
_entry.id   AF-A0A222MWK5-F1
#
_cell.length_a   1.000
_cell.length_b   1.000
_cell.length_c   1.000
_cell.angle_alpha   90.00
_cell.angle_beta   90.00
_cell.angle_gamma   90.00
#
_symmetry.space_group_name_H-M   'P 1'
#
loop_
_entity.id
_entity.type
_entity.pdbx_description
1 polymer ?
#
loop_
_entity_poly.entity_id
_entity_poly.type
_entity_poly.pdbx_seq_one_letter_code
_entity_poly.pdbx_strand_id
1 'polypeptide(L)'
;MRAFSLLETLFSILILSILFLFLYNSYLVFAKNTSIVSLNQELFNLEKELLKQNYTHSVNIILNDKTLHDLHLKESSVKSEHFILKSLKAFADDYKQEFKDEKSF
;
A
#
# COMPACT_ATOMS: atom_id res chain seq x y z
N MET A 1 -5.51 10.45 56.46
CA MET A 1 -4.57 10.40 55.32
C MET A 1 -3.30 9.72 55.80
N ARG A 2 -2.92 8.58 55.20
CA ARG A 2 -1.62 7.95 55.47
C ARG A 2 -0.62 8.61 54.52
N ALA A 3 0.42 9.24 55.05
CA ALA A 3 1.53 9.71 54.24
C ALA A 3 2.29 8.48 53.74
N PHE A 4 2.52 8.41 52.42
CA PHE A 4 3.39 7.41 51.84
C PHE A 4 4.79 7.53 52.44
N SER A 5 5.45 6.40 52.68
CA SER A 5 6.86 6.43 53.02
C SER A 5 7.67 7.02 51.86
N LEU A 6 8.78 7.69 52.18
CA LEU A 6 9.69 8.24 51.17
C LEU A 6 10.20 7.12 50.24
N LEU A 7 10.40 5.92 50.78
CA LEU A 7 10.79 4.73 50.02
C LEU A 7 9.71 4.28 49.02
N GLU A 8 8.45 4.27 49.44
CA GLU A 8 7.32 3.88 48.58
C GLU A 8 7.10 4.91 47.47
N THR A 9 7.36 6.19 47.76
CA THR A 9 7.29 7.27 46.77
C THR A 9 8.38 7.09 45.71
N LEU A 10 9.62 6.79 46.11
CA LEU A 10 10.71 6.49 45.18
C LEU A 10 10.40 5.29 44.29
N PHE A 11 9.86 4.21 44.88
CA PHE A 11 9.45 3.03 44.12
C PHE A 11 8.36 3.35 43.11
N SER A 12 7.37 4.16 43.51
CA SER A 12 6.29 4.60 42.62
C SER A 12 6.81 5.44 41.45
N ILE A 13 7.76 6.34 41.70
CA ILE A 13 8.42 7.14 40.65
C ILE A 13 9.19 6.25 39.68
N LEU A 14 9.91 5.24 40.18
CA LEU A 14 10.65 4.30 39.32
C LEU A 14 9.71 3.51 38.41
N ILE A 15 8.64 2.95 38.98
CA ILE A 15 7.63 2.20 38.21
C ILE A 15 6.99 3.11 37.16
N LEU A 16 6.61 4.33 37.55
CA LEU A 16 6.00 5.29 36.65
C LEU A 16 6.96 5.69 35.52
N SER A 17 8.24 5.87 35.82
CA SER A 17 9.26 6.21 34.81
C SER A 17 9.43 5.10 33.78
N ILE A 18 9.42 3.84 34.21
CA ILE A 18 9.50 2.68 33.30
C ILE A 18 8.25 2.61 32.42
N LEU A 19 7.06 2.81 33.00
CA LEU A 19 5.80 2.82 32.25
C LEU A 19 5.79 3.94 31.20
N PHE A 20 6.19 5.16 31.60
CA PHE A 20 6.26 6.29 30.68
C PHE A 20 7.27 6.05 29.55
N LEU A 21 8.44 5.48 29.86
CA LEU A 21 9.44 5.16 28.85
C LEU A 21 8.87 4.16 27.83
N PHE A 22 8.20 3.10 28.29
CA PHE A 22 7.60 2.12 27.39
C PHE A 22 6.51 2.75 26.52
N LEU A 23 5.54 3.44 27.13
CA LEU A 23 4.41 4.04 26.43
C LEU A 23 4.86 5.10 25.41
N TYR A 24 5.84 5.93 25.78
CA TYR A 24 6.38 6.95 24.88
C TYR A 24 7.05 6.33 23.64
N ASN A 25 7.87 5.29 23.84
CA ASN A 25 8.52 4.60 22.72
C ASN A 25 7.48 3.89 21.83
N SER A 26 6.49 3.22 22.41
CA SER A 26 5.39 2.62 21.64
C SER A 26 4.62 3.66 20.82
N TYR A 27 4.33 4.81 21.41
CA TYR A 27 3.67 5.92 20.72
C TYR A 27 4.51 6.43 19.54
N LEU A 28 5.81 6.61 19.70
CA LEU A 28 6.69 7.05 18.61
C LEU A 28 6.72 6.06 17.44
N VAL A 29 6.75 4.75 17.73
CA VAL A 29 6.68 3.72 16.67
C VAL A 29 5.33 3.78 15.96
N PHE A 30 4.23 3.89 16.71
CA PHE A 30 2.90 4.00 16.12
C PHE A 30 2.77 5.25 15.24
N ALA A 31 3.18 6.41 15.74
CA ALA A 31 3.14 7.68 15.02
C ALA A 31 4.03 7.70 13.76
N LYS A 32 5.16 6.99 13.77
CA LYS A 32 5.97 6.80 12.56
C LYS A 32 5.27 5.92 11.53
N ASN A 33 4.53 4.92 11.98
CA ASN A 33 3.88 3.97 11.11
C ASN A 33 2.52 4.45 10.58
N THR A 34 1.89 5.45 11.19
CA THR A 34 0.58 5.96 10.74
C THR A 34 0.60 6.51 9.31
N SER A 35 1.70 7.15 8.89
CA SER A 35 1.83 7.63 7.50
C SER A 35 1.98 6.48 6.50
N ILE A 36 2.68 5.42 6.88
CA ILE A 36 2.82 4.21 6.06
C ILE A 36 1.46 3.50 5.95
N VAL A 37 0.70 3.42 7.04
CA VAL A 37 -0.64 2.83 7.05
C VAL A 37 -1.59 3.61 6.14
N SER A 38 -1.57 4.95 6.17
CA SER A 38 -2.42 5.75 5.29
C SER A 38 -2.07 5.56 3.81
N LEU A 39 -0.78 5.52 3.47
CA LEU A 39 -0.33 5.28 2.09
C LEU A 39 -0.71 3.88 1.59
N ASN A 40 -0.55 2.85 2.43
CA ASN A 40 -0.96 1.49 2.08
C ASN A 40 -2.48 1.38 1.89
N GLN A 41 -3.26 2.11 2.68
CA GLN A 41 -4.70 2.13 2.55
C GLN A 41 -5.15 2.87 1.28
N GLU A 42 -4.48 3.96 0.91
CA GLU A 42 -4.66 4.65 -0.36
C GLU A 42 -4.36 3.72 -1.55
N LEU A 43 -3.24 2.99 -1.50
CA LEU A 43 -2.85 2.03 -2.53
C LEU A 43 -3.88 0.89 -2.68
N PHE A 44 -4.35 0.32 -1.57
CA PHE A 44 -5.40 -0.71 -1.57
C PHE A 44 -6.71 -0.21 -2.22
N ASN A 45 -7.10 1.04 -1.95
CA ASN A 45 -8.29 1.62 -2.56
C ASN A 45 -8.12 1.79 -4.08
N LEU A 46 -6.95 2.25 -4.53
CA LEU A 46 -6.65 2.38 -5.96
C LEU A 46 -6.65 1.03 -6.69
N GLU A 47 -6.06 -0.01 -6.08
CA GLU A 47 -6.12 -1.37 -6.62
C GLU A 47 -7.57 -1.86 -6.77
N LYS A 48 -8.40 -1.60 -5.74
CA LYS A 48 -9.82 -1.96 -5.77
C LYS A 48 -10.58 -1.21 -6.86
N GLU A 49 -10.31 0.06 -7.09
CA GLU A 49 -10.90 0.84 -8.19
C GLU A 49 -10.49 0.30 -9.56
N LEU A 50 -9.21 -0.05 -9.69
CA LEU A 50 -8.67 -0.64 -10.91
C LEU A 50 -9.30 -2.03 -11.22
N LEU A 51 -9.48 -2.86 -10.19
CA LEU A 51 -10.18 -4.16 -10.33
C LEU A 51 -11.65 -4.00 -10.71
N LYS A 52 -12.32 -2.98 -10.15
CA LYS A 52 -13.70 -2.62 -10.51
C LYS A 52 -13.83 -1.95 -11.88
N GLN A 53 -12.72 -1.73 -12.58
CA GLN A 53 -12.67 -1.08 -13.89
C GLN A 53 -13.12 0.38 -13.88
N ASN A 54 -13.05 1.05 -12.72
CA ASN A 54 -13.31 2.48 -12.59
C ASN A 54 -12.06 3.28 -12.95
N TYR A 55 -11.71 3.26 -14.23
CA TYR A 55 -10.48 3.87 -14.71
C TYR A 55 -10.63 5.39 -14.84
N THR A 56 -9.62 6.13 -14.40
CA THR A 56 -9.52 7.58 -14.67
C THR A 56 -9.14 7.84 -16.11
N HIS A 57 -8.30 6.97 -16.69
CA HIS A 57 -7.83 7.10 -18.07
C HIS A 57 -7.61 5.71 -18.68
N SER A 58 -7.93 5.56 -19.97
CA SER A 58 -7.61 4.36 -20.74
C SER A 58 -7.03 4.71 -22.10
N VAL A 59 -5.91 4.09 -22.47
CA VAL A 59 -5.20 4.29 -23.74
C VAL A 59 -5.03 2.93 -24.43
N ASN A 60 -5.18 2.92 -25.76
CA ASN A 60 -4.80 1.77 -26.57
C ASN A 60 -3.33 1.94 -26.99
N ILE A 61 -2.49 0.99 -26.61
CA ILE A 61 -1.08 0.91 -26.96
C ILE A 61 -0.95 -0.14 -28.06
N ILE A 62 -0.37 0.24 -29.19
CA ILE A 62 -0.04 -0.67 -30.28
C ILE A 62 1.46 -0.89 -30.24
N LEU A 63 1.88 -2.11 -29.92
CA LEU A 63 3.28 -2.52 -30.05
C LEU A 63 3.45 -3.14 -31.43
N ASN A 64 4.28 -2.50 -32.26
CA ASN A 64 4.63 -3.00 -33.57
C ASN A 64 6.03 -3.61 -33.48
N ASP A 65 6.10 -4.93 -33.48
CA ASP A 65 7.35 -5.67 -33.63
C ASP A 65 7.33 -6.41 -34.97
N LYS A 66 8.46 -6.48 -35.68
CA LYS A 66 8.52 -7.12 -37.00
C LYS A 66 8.28 -8.63 -36.93
N THR A 67 8.38 -9.21 -35.73
CA THR A 67 8.26 -10.64 -35.45
C THR A 67 6.95 -11.03 -34.76
N LEU A 68 6.28 -10.11 -34.09
CA LEU A 68 5.00 -10.31 -33.40
C LEU A 68 4.00 -9.36 -34.05
N HIS A 69 2.95 -9.88 -34.69
CA HIS A 69 1.90 -9.05 -35.30
C HIS A 69 1.43 -7.94 -34.36
N ASP A 70 0.90 -6.83 -34.89
CA ASP A 70 0.47 -5.66 -34.11
C ASP A 70 -0.28 -6.10 -32.84
N LEU A 71 0.33 -5.86 -31.68
CA LEU A 71 -0.20 -6.27 -30.38
C LEU A 71 -0.93 -5.09 -29.76
N HIS A 72 -2.24 -5.23 -29.66
CA HIS A 72 -3.11 -4.20 -29.11
C HIS A 72 -3.31 -4.43 -27.61
N LEU A 73 -2.89 -3.44 -26.82
CA LEU A 73 -2.93 -3.48 -25.37
C LEU A 73 -3.76 -2.30 -24.86
N LYS A 74 -4.67 -2.57 -23.94
CA LYS A 74 -5.40 -1.55 -23.21
C LYS A 74 -4.65 -1.23 -21.92
N GLU A 75 -4.00 -0.08 -21.87
CA GLU A 75 -3.53 0.51 -20.62
C GLU A 75 -4.71 1.22 -19.96
N SER A 76 -4.94 0.95 -18.69
CA SER A 76 -5.89 1.67 -17.86
C SER A 76 -5.19 2.18 -16.62
N SER A 77 -5.48 3.39 -16.18
CA SER A 77 -4.85 3.98 -15.01
C SER A 77 -5.85 4.62 -14.06
N VAL A 78 -5.50 4.54 -12.77
CA VAL A 78 -6.19 5.21 -11.66
C VAL A 78 -5.14 6.01 -10.91
N LYS A 79 -5.46 7.25 -10.55
CA LYS A 79 -4.53 8.18 -9.94
C LYS A 79 -5.09 8.74 -8.64
N SER A 80 -4.22 8.92 -7.67
CA SER A 80 -4.44 9.73 -6.48
C SER A 80 -3.41 10.86 -6.38
N GLU A 81 -3.36 11.51 -5.22
CA GLU A 81 -2.35 12.53 -4.92
C GLU A 81 -0.94 11.93 -4.82
N HIS A 82 -0.79 10.73 -4.27
CA HIS A 82 0.51 10.09 -4.03
C HIS A 82 0.88 9.00 -5.05
N PHE A 83 -0.10 8.35 -5.69
CA PHE A 83 0.14 7.19 -6.52
C PHE A 83 -0.53 7.27 -7.90
N ILE A 84 0.08 6.61 -8.87
CA ILE A 84 -0.50 6.35 -10.19
C ILE A 84 -0.39 4.85 -10.42
N LEU A 85 -1.53 4.15 -10.38
CA LEU A 85 -1.61 2.74 -10.68
C LEU A 85 -2.00 2.55 -12.15
N LYS A 86 -1.27 1.69 -12.84
CA LYS A 86 -1.51 1.32 -14.24
C LYS A 86 -1.76 -0.18 -14.31
N SER A 87 -2.68 -0.57 -15.18
CA SER A 87 -2.93 -1.96 -15.55
C SER A 87 -2.93 -2.07 -17.05
N LEU A 88 -2.24 -3.09 -17.53
CA LEU A 88 -2.17 -3.45 -18.94
C LEU A 88 -3.00 -4.71 -19.14
N LYS A 89 -3.90 -4.70 -20.11
CA LYS A 89 -4.69 -5.87 -20.50
C LYS A 89 -4.65 -6.03 -22.01
N ALA A 90 -4.69 -7.25 -22.50
CA ALA A 90 -4.89 -7.50 -23.93
C ALA A 90 -6.22 -6.88 -24.39
N PHE A 91 -6.23 -6.30 -25.59
CA PHE A 91 -7.44 -5.67 -26.14
C PHE A 91 -8.50 -6.70 -26.54
N ALA A 92 -8.08 -7.92 -26.87
CA ALA A 92 -8.93 -8.98 -27.37
C ALA A 92 -8.58 -10.33 -26.70
N ASP A 93 -9.59 -11.19 -26.53
CA ASP A 93 -9.48 -12.48 -25.81
C ASP A 93 -8.63 -13.52 -26.57
N ASP A 94 -8.39 -13.27 -27.85
CA ASP A 94 -7.61 -14.03 -28.82
C ASP A 94 -6.12 -14.08 -28.44
N TYR A 95 -5.60 -13.07 -27.75
CA TYR A 95 -4.22 -13.04 -27.27
C TYR A 95 -4.01 -13.81 -25.95
N LYS A 96 -5.07 -14.37 -25.32
CA LYS A 96 -4.93 -15.16 -24.07
C LYS A 96 -3.96 -16.34 -24.19
N GLN A 97 -3.74 -16.85 -25.39
CA GLN A 97 -2.78 -17.93 -25.63
C GLN A 97 -1.32 -17.46 -25.56
N GLU A 98 -1.06 -16.19 -25.92
CA GLU A 98 0.27 -15.58 -25.93
C GLU A 98 0.69 -15.08 -24.53
N PHE A 99 -0.28 -14.74 -23.68
CA PHE A 99 -0.07 -14.34 -22.28
C PHE A 99 -0.22 -15.50 -21.27
N LYS A 100 0.04 -16.75 -21.67
CA LYS A 100 -0.05 -17.90 -20.76
C LYS A 100 0.97 -17.81 -19.63
N ASP A 101 0.44 -17.64 -18.42
CA ASP A 101 1.00 -17.87 -17.08
C ASP A 101 2.51 -17.56 -16.90
N GLU A 102 2.80 -16.44 -16.22
CA GLU A 102 4.11 -16.15 -15.60
C GLU A 102 4.53 -17.18 -14.52
N LYS A 103 3.73 -18.23 -14.27
CA LYS A 103 4.03 -19.33 -13.34
C LYS A 103 5.00 -20.39 -13.91
N SER A 104 5.49 -20.21 -15.14
CA SER A 104 6.38 -21.18 -15.80
C SER A 104 7.81 -20.67 -16.03
N PHE A 105 8.28 -19.65 -15.30
CA PHE A 105 9.70 -19.28 -15.24
C PHE A 105 10.38 -19.82 -13.99
#